data_AF-W2HE37-F1
#
_entry.id   AF-W2HE37-F1
#
_cell.length_a   1.000
_cell.length_b   1.000
_cell.length_c   1.000
_cell.angle_alpha   90.00
_cell.angle_beta   90.00
_cell.angle_gamma   90.00
#
_symmetry.space_group_name_H-M   'P 1'
#
loop_
_entity.id
_entity.type
_entity.pdbx_description
1 polymer ?
#
loop_
_entity_poly.entity_id
_entity_poly.type
_entity_poly.pdbx_seq_one_letter_code
_entity_poly.pdbx_strand_id
1 'polypeptide(L)' 'MNLGVLFLGALLSFVSVNAGIRTINHDQVQPFEEMEPTTDSEKSAIKYKPQLHISYGCHPYPAVQA' A
#
# COMPACT_ATOMS: atom_id res chain seq x y z
N MET A 1 44.55 12.53 3.07
CA MET A 1 43.09 12.47 2.97
C MET A 1 42.55 13.88 3.17
N ASN A 2 41.82 14.42 2.19
CA ASN A 2 41.47 15.83 2.18
C ASN A 2 40.16 16.05 2.97
N LEU A 3 40.23 16.73 4.12
CA LEU A 3 39.12 16.89 5.06
C LEU A 3 37.88 17.51 4.39
N GLY A 4 38.08 18.41 3.42
CA GLY A 4 37.00 19.00 2.63
C GLY A 4 36.22 17.98 1.78
N VAL A 5 36.88 16.91 1.32
CA VAL A 5 36.23 15.83 0.55
C VAL A 5 35.33 14.99 1.46
N LEU A 6 35.72 14.81 2.73
CA LEU A 6 34.90 14.12 3.73
C LEU A 6 33.64 14.93 4.10
N PHE A 7 33.77 16.24 4.28
CA PHE A 7 32.61 17.10 4.56
C PHE A 7 31.63 17.17 3.39
N LEU A 8 32.12 17.26 2.15
CA LEU A 8 31.28 17.28 0.96
C LEU A 8 30.54 15.94 0.77
N GLY A 9 31.21 14.82 1.02
CA GLY A 9 30.60 13.48 0.98
C GLY A 9 29.51 13.31 2.04
N ALA A 10 29.74 13.79 3.26
CA ALA A 10 28.76 13.73 4.34
C ALA A 10 27.50 14.59 4.04
N LEU A 11 27.66 15.80 3.50
CA LEU A 11 26.53 16.66 3.12
C LEU A 11 25.66 16.04 2.02
N LEU A 12 26.27 15.42 1.01
CA LEU A 12 25.53 14.73 -0.06
C LEU A 12 24.74 13.53 0.46
N SER A 13 25.25 12.81 1.47
CA SER A 13 24.53 11.69 2.08
C SER A 13 23.28 12.08 2.86
N PHE A 14 23.18 13.32 3.38
CA PHE A 14 22.01 13.77 4.16
C PHE A 14 20.77 14.12 3.31
N VAL A 15 20.91 14.29 2.00
CA VAL A 15 19.79 14.69 1.11
C VAL A 15 18.90 13.49 0.72
N SER A 16 19.30 12.27 1.04
CA SER A 16 18.83 11.08 0.30
C SER A 16 17.86 10.17 1.05
N VAL A 17 16.92 10.65 1.88
CA VAL A 17 15.73 9.83 2.22
C VAL A 17 14.53 10.73 2.53
N ASN A 18 13.80 11.17 1.50
CA ASN A 18 12.39 11.48 1.68
C ASN A 18 11.59 10.31 1.08
N ALA A 19 11.35 9.29 1.89
CA ALA A 19 10.41 8.24 1.54
C ALA A 19 8.99 8.85 1.65
N GLY A 20 8.59 9.58 0.60
CA GLY A 20 7.29 10.24 0.54
C GLY A 20 6.19 9.18 0.62
N ILE A 21 5.57 9.06 1.79
CA ILE A 21 4.33 8.28 1.95
C ILE A 21 3.29 8.98 1.08
N ARG A 22 2.92 8.37 -0.04
CA ARG A 22 1.87 8.88 -0.92
C ARG A 22 0.54 8.46 -0.33
N THR A 23 -0.14 9.38 0.32
CA THR A 23 -1.52 9.19 0.78
C THR A 23 -2.49 9.70 -0.28
N ILE A 24 -3.66 9.07 -0.34
CA ILE A 24 -4.79 9.47 -1.18
C ILE A 24 -6.05 9.49 -0.31
N ASN A 25 -7.06 10.27 -0.71
CA ASN A 25 -8.32 10.30 0.02
C ASN A 25 -9.00 8.92 -0.07
N HIS A 26 -9.73 8.54 0.98
CA HIS A 26 -10.32 7.19 1.10
C HIS A 26 -11.37 6.89 0.01
N ASP A 27 -11.92 7.92 -0.64
CA ASP A 27 -12.91 7.85 -1.71
C ASP A 27 -12.27 7.86 -3.11
N GLN A 28 -10.95 8.04 -3.18
CA GLN A 28 -10.17 8.06 -4.41
C GLN A 28 -9.33 6.79 -4.61
N VAL A 29 -9.37 5.85 -3.65
CA VAL A 29 -8.67 4.57 -3.75
C VAL A 29 -9.38 3.67 -4.76
N GLN A 30 -8.66 3.21 -5.78
CA GLN A 30 -9.17 2.26 -6.75
C GLN A 30 -9.20 0.84 -6.16
N PRO A 31 -10.34 0.13 -6.18
CA PRO A 31 -10.41 -1.24 -5.72
C PRO A 31 -9.72 -2.21 -6.69
N PHE A 32 -9.22 -3.31 -6.15
CA PHE A 32 -8.79 -4.46 -6.97
C PHE A 32 -10.02 -5.21 -7.50
N GLU A 33 -9.96 -5.62 -8.76
CA GLU A 33 -10.94 -6.54 -9.32
C GLU A 33 -10.85 -7.91 -8.63
N GLU A 34 -11.98 -8.62 -8.53
CA GLU A 34 -11.97 -9.99 -8.01
C GLU A 34 -11.21 -10.88 -8.98
N MET A 35 -10.14 -11.49 -8.50
CA MET A 35 -9.25 -12.30 -9.34
C MET A 35 -9.92 -13.62 -9.77
N GLU A 36 -9.56 -14.09 -10.97
CA GLU A 36 -9.87 -15.45 -11.40
C GLU A 36 -9.01 -16.45 -10.60
N PRO A 37 -9.61 -17.38 -9.83
CA PRO A 37 -8.87 -18.25 -8.94
C PRO A 37 -8.12 -19.36 -9.70
N THR A 38 -6.81 -19.40 -9.55
CA THR A 38 -5.93 -20.40 -10.20
C THR A 38 -5.60 -21.55 -9.26
N THR A 39 -5.41 -21.26 -7.97
CA THR A 39 -5.07 -22.26 -6.95
C THR A 39 -6.30 -22.75 -6.19
N ASP A 40 -6.22 -23.94 -5.59
CA ASP A 40 -7.35 -24.46 -4.80
C ASP A 40 -7.63 -23.64 -3.54
N SER A 41 -6.61 -22.96 -3.01
CA SER A 41 -6.76 -21.99 -1.92
C SER A 41 -7.57 -20.78 -2.37
N GLU A 42 -7.27 -20.21 -3.54
CA GLU A 42 -8.02 -19.07 -4.10
C GLU A 42 -9.48 -19.46 -4.40
N LYS A 43 -9.69 -20.63 -5.02
CA LYS A 43 -11.05 -21.14 -5.27
C LYS A 43 -11.84 -21.30 -3.97
N SER A 44 -11.17 -21.79 -2.93
CA SER A 44 -11.79 -21.96 -1.60
C SER A 44 -12.10 -20.61 -0.95
N ALA A 45 -11.23 -19.62 -1.08
CA ALA A 45 -11.45 -18.28 -0.56
C ALA A 45 -12.69 -17.61 -1.19
N ILE A 46 -12.87 -17.75 -2.51
CA ILE A 46 -14.07 -17.26 -3.21
C ILE A 46 -15.30 -18.07 -2.79
N LYS A 47 -15.21 -19.40 -2.78
CA LYS A 47 -16.33 -20.30 -2.43
C LYS A 47 -16.88 -20.06 -1.03
N TYR A 48 -16.02 -19.75 -0.07
CA TYR A 48 -16.38 -19.57 1.33
C TYR A 48 -16.35 -18.11 1.78
N LYS A 49 -16.51 -17.17 0.83
CA LYS A 49 -16.61 -15.74 1.13
C LYS A 49 -17.81 -15.48 2.07
N PRO A 50 -17.60 -14.88 3.25
CA PRO A 50 -18.67 -14.68 4.22
C PRO A 50 -19.65 -13.61 3.75
N GLN A 51 -20.88 -13.68 4.26
CA GLN A 51 -21.81 -12.56 4.19
C GLN A 51 -21.49 -11.56 5.28
N LEU A 52 -21.44 -10.28 4.93
CA LEU A 52 -21.18 -9.19 5.86
C LEU A 52 -22.42 -8.31 5.96
N HIS A 53 -23.00 -8.25 7.16
CA HIS A 53 -24.07 -7.32 7.49
C HIS A 53 -23.52 -6.15 8.31
N ILE A 54 -23.66 -4.93 7.77
CA ILE A 54 -23.29 -3.69 8.47
C ILE A 54 -24.56 -3.11 9.09
N SER A 55 -24.70 -3.23 10.41
CA SER A 55 -25.88 -2.73 11.13
C SER A 55 -25.83 -1.23 11.42
N TYR A 56 -24.62 -0.65 11.46
CA TYR A 56 -24.37 0.77 11.69
C TYR A 56 -22.94 1.15 11.29
N GLY A 57 -22.72 2.42 10.93
CA GLY A 57 -21.39 2.98 10.64
C GLY A 57 -20.95 2.87 9.17
N CYS A 58 -19.64 2.87 8.95
CA CYS A 58 -19.06 2.84 7.61
C CYS A 58 -19.13 1.44 6.97
N HIS A 59 -19.23 1.42 5.64
CA HIS A 59 -19.12 0.20 4.84
C HIS A 59 -17.65 -0.09 4.50
N PRO A 60 -17.31 -1.29 3.99
CA PRO A 60 -15.96 -1.57 3.49
C PRO A 60 -15.59 -0.65 2.31
N TYR A 61 -14.42 -0.01 2.39
CA TYR A 61 -13.80 0.77 1.31
C TYR A 61 -12.41 0.19 0.99
N PRO A 62 -11.93 0.31 -0.25
CA PRO A 62 -10.59 -0.13 -0.63
C PRO A 62 -9.53 0.66 0.15
N ALA A 63 -8.57 -0.06 0.74
CA ALA A 63 -7.54 0.54 1.61
C ALA A 63 -6.29 0.97 0.85
N VAL A 64 -5.97 0.27 -0.25
CA VAL A 64 -4.78 0.49 -1.09
C VAL A 64 -5.12 0.23 -2.56
N GLN A 65 -4.26 0.70 -3.46
CA GLN A 65 -4.33 0.49 -4.91
C GLN A 65 -2.93 0.15 -5.47
N ALA A 66 -2.86 -0.33 -6.72
CA ALA A 66 -1.63 -0.73 -7.42
C ALA A 66 -0.77 0.46 -7.88
#